data_AF-A0A1F9K9E4-F1
#
_entry.id   AF-A0A1F9K9E4-F1
#
_cell.length_a   1.000
_cell.length_b   1.000
_cell.length_c   1.000
_cell.angle_alpha   90.00
_cell.angle_beta   90.00
_cell.angle_gamma   90.00
#
_symmetry.space_group_name_H-M   'P 1'
#
loop_
_entity.id
_entity.type
_entity.pdbx_description
1 polymer ?
#
loop_
_entity_poly.entity_id
_entity_poly.type
_entity_poly.pdbx_seq_one_letter_code
_entity_poly.pdbx_strand_id
1 'polypeptide(L)'
;MPARGEVELDIFSGMPNPTWILTNAEADRLVKQLAALPRTSARELSGNLGYRGFIVQVTQGADTQLIRIQTGTVHISKGVTNLYARDEDRALERWLLNTGKPHLKSDILQIVEREVR
;
A
#
# COMPACT_ATOMS: atom_id res chain seq x y z
N MET A 1 -11.59 0.15 -18.72
CA MET A 1 -11.82 1.24 -17.74
C MET A 1 -10.51 1.52 -17.03
N PRO A 2 -10.19 2.78 -16.72
CA PRO A 2 -8.95 3.10 -15.99
C PRO A 2 -9.00 2.48 -14.59
N ALA A 3 -7.85 2.05 -14.10
CA ALA A 3 -7.72 1.61 -12.71
C ALA A 3 -7.87 2.82 -11.78
N ARG A 4 -8.66 2.67 -10.71
CA ARG A 4 -8.74 3.64 -9.61
C ARG A 4 -8.06 3.03 -8.40
N GLY A 5 -7.19 3.78 -7.75
CA GLY A 5 -6.54 3.37 -6.50
C GLY A 5 -6.95 4.28 -5.36
N GLU A 6 -7.33 3.71 -4.23
CA GLU A 6 -7.48 4.43 -2.96
C GLU A 6 -6.45 3.90 -1.98
N VAL A 7 -5.66 4.78 -1.39
CA VAL A 7 -4.63 4.44 -0.42
C VAL A 7 -5.08 4.88 0.95
N GLU A 8 -4.95 4.00 1.92
CA GLU A 8 -5.09 4.24 3.34
C GLU A 8 -3.75 3.96 4.01
N LEU A 9 -3.25 4.96 4.74
CA LEU A 9 -2.08 4.80 5.60
C LEU A 9 -2.54 4.26 6.96
N ASP A 10 -2.28 2.98 7.22
CA ASP A 10 -2.68 2.36 8.47
C ASP A 10 -1.65 2.65 9.58
N ILE A 11 -1.93 3.67 10.39
CA ILE A 11 -0.99 4.17 11.41
C ILE A 11 -1.65 4.47 12.76
N PHE A 12 -2.96 4.72 12.79
CA PHE A 12 -3.67 5.12 14.01
C PHE A 12 -4.59 4.00 14.51
N SER A 13 -4.52 3.71 15.81
CA SER A 13 -5.43 2.75 16.46
C SER A 13 -6.66 3.39 17.10
N GLY A 14 -6.75 4.73 17.09
CA GLY A 14 -7.86 5.50 17.71
C GLY A 14 -8.23 6.80 17.00
N MET A 15 -7.61 7.10 15.86
CA MET A 15 -7.97 8.22 14.98
C MET A 15 -8.23 7.67 13.57
N PRO A 16 -9.02 8.38 12.74
CA PRO A 16 -9.16 8.02 11.33
C PRO A 16 -7.80 7.99 10.63
N ASN A 17 -7.51 6.89 9.93
CA ASN A 17 -6.32 6.77 9.11
C ASN A 17 -6.38 7.77 7.94
N PRO A 18 -5.24 8.40 7.56
CA PRO A 18 -5.20 9.24 6.38
C PRO A 18 -5.46 8.43 5.11
N THR A 19 -6.34 8.95 4.25
CA THR A 19 -6.63 8.34 2.95
C THR A 19 -6.44 9.35 1.81
N TRP A 20 -6.03 8.85 0.65
CA TRP A 20 -5.95 9.65 -0.59
C TRP A 20 -6.22 8.78 -1.82
N ILE A 21 -6.64 9.42 -2.90
CA ILE A 21 -6.95 8.76 -4.16
C ILE A 21 -5.76 8.89 -5.10
N LEU A 22 -5.33 7.77 -5.67
CA LEU A 22 -4.35 7.71 -6.75
C LEU A 22 -4.99 8.14 -8.07
N THR A 23 -4.22 8.88 -8.86
CA THR A 23 -4.57 9.11 -10.26
C THR A 23 -4.58 7.81 -11.05
N ASN A 24 -5.28 7.77 -12.18
CA ASN A 24 -5.33 6.58 -13.04
C ASN A 24 -3.91 6.11 -13.45
N ALA A 25 -3.00 7.06 -13.73
CA ALA A 25 -1.63 6.75 -14.11
C ALA A 25 -0.81 6.16 -12.94
N GLU A 26 -1.05 6.63 -11.71
CA GLU A 26 -0.42 6.06 -10.51
C GLU A 26 -0.96 4.67 -10.20
N ALA A 27 -2.28 4.46 -10.33
CA ALA A 27 -2.88 3.14 -10.16
C ALA A 27 -2.33 2.13 -11.18
N ASP A 28 -2.22 2.52 -12.46
CA ASP A 28 -1.61 1.67 -13.50
C ASP A 28 -0.13 1.38 -13.21
N ARG A 29 0.61 2.35 -12.66
CA ARG A 29 2.01 2.17 -12.25
C ARG A 29 2.13 1.19 -11.07
N LEU A 30 1.25 1.31 -10.08
CA LEU A 30 1.20 0.40 -8.93
C LEU A 30 0.97 -1.04 -9.41
N VAL A 31 0.00 -1.27 -10.29
CA VAL A 31 -0.28 -2.61 -10.86
C VAL A 31 0.94 -3.17 -11.58
N LYS A 32 1.67 -2.35 -12.36
CA LYS A 32 2.91 -2.77 -13.03
C LYS A 32 4.01 -3.12 -12.04
N GLN A 33 4.19 -2.33 -10.97
CA GLN A 33 5.18 -2.62 -9.93
C GLN A 33 4.84 -3.92 -9.20
N LEU A 34 3.59 -4.11 -8.80
CA LEU A 34 3.10 -5.33 -8.16
C LEU A 34 3.35 -6.58 -9.02
N ALA A 35 3.13 -6.47 -10.33
CA ALA A 35 3.38 -7.57 -11.27
C ALA A 35 4.87 -7.90 -11.44
N ALA A 36 5.77 -6.94 -11.19
CA ALA A 36 7.22 -7.12 -11.29
C ALA A 36 7.85 -7.67 -10.01
N LEU A 37 7.15 -7.62 -8.86
CA LEU A 37 7.69 -8.11 -7.59
C LEU A 37 7.83 -9.64 -7.58
N PRO A 38 8.93 -10.17 -7.02
CA PRO A 38 9.07 -11.60 -6.83
C PRO A 38 8.00 -12.13 -5.88
N ARG A 39 7.29 -13.17 -6.32
CA ARG A 39 6.29 -13.86 -5.51
C ARG A 39 6.99 -14.66 -4.41
N THR A 40 6.40 -14.67 -3.22
CA THR A 40 6.91 -15.40 -2.06
C THR A 40 5.81 -16.24 -1.44
N SER A 41 6.18 -17.20 -0.58
CA SER A 41 5.23 -17.87 0.30
C SER A 41 4.59 -16.88 1.27
N ALA A 42 3.36 -17.18 1.70
CA ALA A 42 2.61 -16.35 2.64
C ALA A 42 3.46 -16.04 3.89
N ARG A 43 3.53 -14.76 4.24
CA ARG A 43 4.13 -14.28 5.47
C ARG A 43 3.09 -13.44 6.20
N GLU A 44 2.94 -13.68 7.50
CA GLU A 44 2.03 -12.89 8.31
C GLU A 44 2.50 -11.43 8.35
N LEU A 45 1.56 -10.53 8.09
CA LEU A 45 1.70 -9.11 8.34
C LEU A 45 1.66 -8.91 9.86
N SER A 46 2.63 -8.17 10.40
CA SER A 46 2.74 -7.93 11.84
C SER A 46 1.59 -7.07 12.35
N GLY A 47 0.81 -7.58 13.31
CA GLY A 47 -0.30 -6.86 13.96
C GLY A 47 0.13 -5.82 15.02
N ASN A 48 1.27 -5.18 14.84
CA ASN A 48 1.85 -4.27 15.83
C ASN A 48 1.00 -3.00 16.03
N LEU A 49 1.14 -2.37 17.21
CA LEU A 49 0.56 -1.05 17.50
C LEU A 49 1.36 0.05 16.77
N GLY A 50 0.66 1.03 16.19
CA GLY A 50 1.27 2.14 15.46
C GLY A 50 1.27 1.92 13.94
N TYR A 51 2.42 2.13 13.29
CA TYR A 51 2.57 1.96 11.84
C TYR A 51 2.37 0.50 11.41
N ARG A 52 1.29 0.24 10.67
CA ARG A 52 0.88 -1.08 10.17
C ARG A 52 1.04 -1.23 8.66
N GLY A 53 1.52 -0.18 7.99
CA GLY A 53 1.81 -0.19 6.56
C GLY A 53 0.79 0.62 5.75
N PHE A 54 0.63 0.23 4.49
CA PHE A 54 -0.30 0.84 3.55
C PHE A 54 -1.33 -0.18 3.09
N ILE A 55 -2.58 0.26 2.99
CA ILE A 55 -3.66 -0.50 2.39
C ILE A 55 -4.04 0.24 1.11
N VAL A 56 -4.03 -0.46 -0.01
CA VAL A 56 -4.39 0.10 -1.31
C VAL A 56 -5.51 -0.72 -1.92
N GLN A 57 -6.64 -0.08 -2.15
CA GLN A 57 -7.75 -0.67 -2.88
C GLN A 57 -7.66 -0.24 -4.35
N VAL A 58 -7.47 -1.21 -5.25
CA VAL A 58 -7.45 -0.96 -6.70
C VAL A 58 -8.70 -1.55 -7.32
N THR A 59 -9.50 -0.71 -7.98
CA THR A 59 -10.69 -1.13 -8.71
C THR A 59 -10.48 -0.90 -10.21
N GLN A 60 -10.65 -1.95 -11.01
CA GLN A 60 -10.56 -1.91 -12.46
C GLN A 60 -11.80 -2.58 -13.07
N GLY A 61 -12.76 -1.78 -13.52
CA GLY A 61 -14.05 -2.29 -13.99
C GLY A 61 -14.84 -2.92 -12.84
N ALA A 62 -15.20 -4.20 -12.95
CA ALA A 62 -15.89 -4.96 -11.90
C ALA A 62 -14.92 -5.64 -10.91
N ASP A 63 -13.62 -5.68 -11.22
CA ASP A 63 -12.62 -6.30 -10.36
C ASP A 63 -12.13 -5.31 -9.30
N THR A 64 -12.14 -5.72 -8.03
CA THR A 64 -11.51 -4.98 -6.93
C THR A 64 -10.45 -5.85 -6.27
N GLN A 65 -9.28 -5.26 -6.03
CA GLN A 65 -8.14 -5.89 -5.39
C GLN A 65 -7.76 -5.07 -4.16
N LEU A 66 -7.52 -5.74 -3.04
CA LEU A 66 -7.03 -5.13 -1.82
C LEU A 66 -5.56 -5.52 -1.64
N ILE A 67 -4.68 -4.52 -1.61
CA ILE A 67 -3.24 -4.69 -1.51
C ILE A 67 -2.82 -4.16 -0.14
N ARG A 68 -2.19 -4.98 0.68
CA ARG A 68 -1.61 -4.58 1.96
C ARG A 68 -0.11 -4.66 1.87
N ILE A 69 0.57 -3.60 2.26
CA ILE A 69 2.02 -3.49 2.14
C ILE A 69 2.55 -3.12 3.52
N GLN A 70 3.45 -3.93 4.05
CA GLN A 70 4.06 -3.69 5.35
C GLN A 70 5.48 -4.23 5.39
N THR A 71 6.45 -3.37 5.70
CA THR A 71 7.84 -3.74 5.97
C THR A 71 8.43 -4.59 4.84
N GLY A 72 8.19 -4.19 3.58
CA GLY A 72 8.61 -4.91 2.38
C GLY A 72 7.85 -6.20 2.06
N THR A 73 6.77 -6.52 2.77
CA THR A 73 5.85 -7.62 2.42
C THR A 73 4.61 -7.06 1.75
N VAL A 74 4.21 -7.66 0.64
CA VAL A 74 3.03 -7.25 -0.12
C VAL A 74 2.04 -8.41 -0.17
N HIS A 75 0.84 -8.20 0.35
CA HIS A 75 -0.28 -9.13 0.30
C HIS A 75 -1.35 -8.57 -0.63
N ILE A 76 -1.65 -9.29 -1.71
CA ILE A 76 -2.64 -8.91 -2.71
C ILE A 76 -3.82 -9.88 -2.59
N SER A 77 -4.98 -9.36 -2.23
CA SER A 77 -6.24 -10.10 -2.15
C SER A 77 -7.14 -9.71 -3.33
N LYS A 78 -7.54 -10.68 -4.15
CA LYS A 78 -8.53 -10.52 -5.23
C LYS A 78 -9.61 -11.59 -5.06
N GLY A 79 -10.72 -11.23 -4.44
CA GLY A 79 -11.80 -12.17 -4.11
C GLY A 79 -11.29 -13.32 -3.22
N VAL A 80 -11.30 -14.55 -3.74
CA VAL A 80 -10.82 -15.75 -3.02
C VAL A 80 -9.31 -15.99 -3.17
N THR A 81 -8.63 -15.24 -4.05
CA THR A 81 -7.20 -15.44 -4.32
C THR A 81 -6.36 -14.51 -3.47
N ASN A 82 -5.41 -15.07 -2.72
CA ASN A 82 -4.38 -14.32 -2.00
C ASN A 82 -3.02 -14.59 -2.63
N LEU A 83 -2.32 -13.52 -3.00
CA LEU A 83 -0.95 -13.55 -3.51
C LEU A 83 -0.04 -12.81 -2.54
N TYR A 84 1.17 -13.33 -2.36
CA TYR A 84 2.18 -12.68 -1.55
C TYR A 84 3.40 -12.40 -2.41
N ALA A 85 3.91 -11.19 -2.30
CA ALA A 85 5.10 -10.72 -2.98
C ALA A 85 6.01 -10.01 -1.97
N ARG A 86 7.29 -9.91 -2.30
CA ARG A 86 8.28 -9.25 -1.46
C ARG A 86 8.92 -8.09 -2.21
N ASP A 87 8.95 -6.94 -1.57
CA ASP A 87 9.63 -5.73 -2.00
C ASP A 87 10.80 -5.47 -1.05
N GLU A 88 11.96 -6.06 -1.37
CA GLU A 88 13.12 -6.03 -0.46
C GLU A 88 13.64 -4.62 -0.20
N ASP A 89 13.55 -3.74 -1.19
CA ASP A 89 14.03 -2.35 -1.11
C ASP A 89 13.00 -1.38 -0.49
N ARG A 90 11.81 -1.89 -0.12
CA ARG A 90 10.64 -1.09 0.30
C ARG A 90 10.32 0.04 -0.68
N ALA A 91 10.66 -0.17 -1.96
CA ALA A 91 10.51 0.84 -3.00
C ALA A 91 9.04 1.20 -3.22
N LEU A 92 8.13 0.24 -3.04
CA LEU A 92 6.69 0.41 -3.16
C LEU A 92 6.12 1.25 -2.01
N GLU A 93 6.55 1.00 -0.76
CA GLU A 93 6.16 1.79 0.42
C GLU A 93 6.63 3.25 0.28
N ARG A 94 7.89 3.45 -0.13
CA ARG A 94 8.44 4.80 -0.38
C ARG A 94 7.72 5.52 -1.51
N TRP A 95 7.39 4.80 -2.58
CA TRP A 95 6.65 5.36 -3.70
C TRP A 95 5.23 5.77 -3.28
N LEU A 96 4.51 4.91 -2.56
CA LEU A 96 3.18 5.24 -2.03
C LEU A 96 3.21 6.44 -1.10
N LEU A 97 4.19 6.49 -0.18
CA LEU A 97 4.38 7.64 0.69
C LEU A 97 4.55 8.92 -0.12
N ASN A 98 5.33 8.90 -1.22
CA ASN A 98 5.51 10.04 -2.11
C ASN A 98 4.20 10.51 -2.77
N THR A 99 3.30 9.59 -3.16
CA THR A 99 1.96 9.96 -3.68
C THR A 99 1.07 10.61 -2.61
N GLY A 100 1.24 10.19 -1.34
CA GLY A 100 0.49 10.71 -0.21
C GLY A 100 1.04 12.01 0.38
N LYS A 101 2.28 12.40 0.09
CA LYS A 101 2.93 13.60 0.66
C LYS A 101 2.07 14.87 0.65
N PRO A 102 1.39 15.26 -0.45
CA PRO A 102 0.57 16.47 -0.45
C PRO A 102 -0.71 16.34 0.41
N HIS A 103 -1.13 15.13 0.78
CA HIS A 103 -2.32 14.86 1.57
C HIS A 103 -2.01 14.61 3.06
N LEU A 104 -0.74 14.34 3.39
CA LEU A 104 -0.29 14.02 4.73
C LEU A 104 0.23 15.28 5.47
N LYS A 105 -0.08 15.37 6.77
CA LYS A 105 0.53 16.38 7.64
C LYS A 105 2.03 16.07 7.83
N SER A 106 2.84 17.11 7.98
CA SER A 106 4.29 17.00 8.15
C SER A 106 4.71 16.05 9.26
N ASP A 107 3.99 16.05 10.40
CA ASP A 107 4.30 15.18 11.54
C ASP A 107 4.11 13.69 11.20
N ILE A 108 3.03 13.36 10.48
CA ILE A 108 2.74 11.98 10.05
C ILE A 108 3.80 11.53 9.04
N LEU A 109 4.13 12.40 8.11
CA LEU A 109 5.14 12.15 7.09
C LEU A 109 6.51 11.85 7.72
N GLN A 110 6.92 12.62 8.73
CA GLN A 110 8.16 12.35 9.48
C GLN A 110 8.15 11.01 10.23
N ILE A 111 7.01 10.59 10.78
CA ILE A 111 6.89 9.30 11.46
C ILE A 111 7.05 8.16 10.43
N VAL A 112 6.31 8.22 9.32
CA VAL A 112 6.36 7.17 8.30
C VAL A 112 7.73 7.11 7.60
N GLU A 113 8.35 8.25 7.31
CA GLU A 113 9.69 8.27 6.70
C GLU A 113 10.76 7.58 7.58
N ARG A 114 10.59 7.57 8.91
CA ARG A 114 11.49 6.83 9.81
C ARG A 114 11.29 5.32 9.75
N GLU A 115 10.05 4.86 9.57
CA GLU A 115 9.69 3.44 9.50
C GLU A 115 10.04 2.82 8.13
N VAL A 116 9.92 3.61 7.06
CA VAL A 116 10.18 3.16 5.67
C VAL A 116 11.64 3.41 5.25
N ARG A 117 12.52 3.76 6.20
CA ARG A 117 13.95 4.00 5.96
C ARG A 117 14.73 2.72 5.70
#